data_AF-A0A7Y2KYN2-F1
#
_entry.id   AF-A0A7Y2KYN2-F1
#
_cell.length_a   1.000
_cell.length_b   1.000
_cell.length_c   1.000
_cell.angle_alpha   90.00
_cell.angle_beta   90.00
_cell.angle_gamma   90.00
#
_symmetry.space_group_name_H-M   'P 1'
#
loop_
_entity.id
_entity.type
_entity.pdbx_description
1 polymer ?
#
loop_
_entity_poly.entity_id
_entity_poly.type
_entity_poly.pdbx_seq_one_letter_code
_entity_poly.pdbx_strand_id
1 'polypeptide(L)'
;MQLYAGMLLLLACSALSAPGMAADNMKFSGTLIEPPPCTINNDGQVGVDFGNRVGVKKVDGVNYLQVMNYQIKCDPSVSARDMTLEIMGTPADYDPAAVSSDVTDLAIQIQQNGVPFVLN
;
A
#
# COMPACT_ATOMS: atom_id res chain seq x y z
N MET A 1 -14.48 -58.60 30.10
CA MET A 1 -13.60 -57.94 31.09
C MET A 1 -12.70 -56.85 30.48
N GLN A 2 -12.26 -56.95 29.21
CA GLN A 2 -11.40 -55.93 28.58
C GLN A 2 -12.10 -54.59 28.23
N LEU A 3 -13.41 -54.59 27.92
CA LEU A 3 -14.14 -53.33 27.65
C LEU A 3 -14.24 -52.40 28.87
N TYR A 4 -14.42 -52.96 30.07
CA TYR A 4 -14.56 -52.18 31.30
C TYR A 4 -13.25 -51.51 31.70
N ALA A 5 -12.10 -52.16 31.47
CA ALA A 5 -10.79 -51.58 31.73
C ALA A 5 -10.49 -50.37 30.82
N GLY A 6 -10.84 -50.45 29.53
CA GLY A 6 -10.70 -49.32 28.61
C GLY A 6 -11.63 -48.15 28.95
N MET A 7 -12.87 -48.45 29.37
CA MET A 7 -13.85 -47.44 29.78
C MET A 7 -13.46 -46.75 31.10
N LEU A 8 -12.84 -47.48 32.04
CA LEU A 8 -12.28 -46.93 33.28
C LEU A 8 -11.06 -46.04 33.03
N LEU A 9 -10.20 -46.40 32.06
CA LEU A 9 -9.02 -45.60 31.70
C LEU A 9 -9.40 -44.27 31.02
N LEU A 10 -10.42 -44.29 30.13
CA LEU A 10 -10.96 -43.08 29.50
C LEU A 10 -11.63 -42.14 30.51
N LEU A 11 -12.34 -42.69 31.50
CA LEU A 11 -12.91 -41.90 32.61
C LEU A 11 -11.83 -41.30 33.52
N ALA A 12 -10.71 -42.00 33.72
CA ALA A 12 -9.60 -41.49 34.50
C ALA A 12 -8.87 -40.35 33.78
N CYS A 13 -8.68 -40.43 32.45
CA CYS A 13 -8.03 -39.36 31.69
C CYS A 13 -8.84 -38.06 31.59
N SER A 14 -10.19 -38.13 31.55
CA SER A 14 -11.04 -36.93 31.55
C SER A 14 -11.07 -36.22 32.91
N ALA A 15 -10.70 -36.90 33.99
CA ALA A 15 -10.58 -36.29 35.32
C ALA A 15 -9.25 -35.53 35.54
N LEU A 16 -8.23 -35.76 34.69
CA LEU A 16 -6.92 -35.10 34.78
C LEU A 16 -6.74 -33.92 33.81
N SER A 17 -7.75 -33.57 33.00
CA SER A 17 -7.66 -32.36 32.18
C SER A 17 -7.74 -31.12 33.08
N ALA A 18 -6.63 -30.39 33.19
CA ALA A 18 -6.61 -29.10 33.86
C ALA A 18 -7.63 -28.16 33.18
N PRO A 19 -8.40 -27.36 33.95
CA PRO A 19 -9.28 -26.37 33.36
C PRO A 19 -8.42 -25.40 32.52
N GLY A 20 -8.78 -25.25 31.25
CA GLY A 20 -8.12 -24.27 30.38
C GLY A 20 -8.21 -22.90 31.04
N MET A 21 -7.06 -22.29 31.35
CA MET A 21 -7.02 -20.97 31.95
C MET A 21 -7.43 -19.95 30.88
N ALA A 22 -8.71 -19.60 30.84
CA ALA A 22 -9.16 -18.41 30.13
C ALA A 22 -8.73 -17.19 30.96
N ALA A 23 -7.93 -16.31 30.36
CA ALA A 23 -7.61 -15.03 30.99
C ALA A 23 -8.85 -14.14 30.93
N ASP A 24 -9.72 -14.23 31.93
CA ASP A 24 -10.83 -13.30 32.09
C ASP A 24 -10.27 -11.91 32.46
N ASN A 25 -10.75 -10.89 31.76
CA ASN A 25 -10.35 -9.47 31.93
C ASN A 25 -8.99 -9.08 31.32
N MET A 26 -8.66 -9.57 30.13
CA MET A 26 -7.59 -8.93 29.34
C MET A 26 -8.01 -7.51 28.91
N LYS A 27 -7.39 -6.49 29.52
CA LYS A 27 -7.53 -5.09 29.11
C LYS A 27 -6.26 -4.64 28.40
N PHE A 28 -6.41 -4.26 27.14
CA PHE A 28 -5.38 -3.52 26.40
C PHE A 28 -5.60 -2.03 26.62
N SER A 29 -4.54 -1.32 26.95
CA SER A 29 -4.51 0.14 27.02
C SER A 29 -3.29 0.65 26.28
N GLY A 30 -3.47 1.69 25.49
CA GLY A 30 -2.39 2.35 24.76
C GLY A 30 -2.84 3.71 24.27
N THR A 31 -1.92 4.47 23.70
CA THR A 31 -2.20 5.74 23.05
C THR A 31 -2.14 5.54 21.55
N LEU A 32 -3.21 5.90 20.84
CA LEU A 32 -3.21 5.97 19.39
C LEU A 32 -2.52 7.28 19.00
N ILE A 33 -1.34 7.18 18.37
CA ILE A 33 -0.65 8.32 17.76
C ILE A 33 -0.96 8.29 16.27
N GLU A 34 -2.00 9.01 15.86
CA GLU A 34 -2.29 9.20 14.44
C GLU A 34 -1.29 10.21 13.85
N PRO A 35 -0.63 9.90 12.72
CA PRO A 35 0.08 10.90 11.95
C PRO A 35 -0.91 12.02 11.59
N PRO A 36 -0.53 13.30 11.72
CA PRO A 36 -1.43 14.36 11.35
C PRO A 36 -1.85 14.22 9.87
N PRO A 37 -3.11 14.53 9.53
CA PRO A 37 -3.62 14.31 8.19
C PRO A 37 -2.92 15.22 7.18
N CYS A 38 -2.51 14.64 6.05
CA CYS A 38 -2.09 15.36 4.86
C CYS A 38 -3.11 15.12 3.75
N THR A 39 -3.37 16.15 2.94
CA THR A 39 -4.19 16.04 1.73
C THR A 39 -3.32 16.23 0.51
N ILE A 40 -3.56 15.43 -0.53
CA ILE A 40 -2.95 15.58 -1.85
C ILE A 40 -3.99 16.24 -2.75
N ASN A 41 -3.62 17.37 -3.34
CA ASN A 41 -4.44 18.18 -4.22
C ASN A 41 -5.85 18.53 -3.66
N ASN A 42 -5.94 18.78 -2.35
CA ASN A 42 -7.20 19.00 -1.64
C ASN A 42 -8.21 17.85 -1.85
N ASP A 43 -7.73 16.61 -1.83
CA ASP A 43 -8.50 15.37 -2.07
C ASP A 43 -9.11 15.28 -3.48
N GLY A 44 -8.62 16.12 -4.40
CA GLY A 44 -8.97 16.12 -5.82
C GLY A 44 -8.04 15.27 -6.68
N GLN A 45 -8.38 15.14 -7.96
CA GLN A 45 -7.56 14.41 -8.93
C GLN A 45 -6.35 15.23 -9.37
N VAL A 46 -5.19 14.58 -9.46
CA VAL A 46 -4.01 15.15 -10.12
C VAL A 46 -4.07 14.75 -11.59
N GLY A 47 -4.39 15.70 -12.46
CA GLY A 47 -4.45 15.49 -13.91
C GLY A 47 -3.14 15.86 -14.60
N VAL A 48 -2.73 15.05 -15.57
CA VAL A 48 -1.62 15.35 -16.49
C VAL A 48 -2.16 15.27 -17.91
N ASP A 49 -2.07 16.38 -18.66
CA ASP A 49 -2.59 16.46 -20.02
C ASP A 49 -1.42 16.41 -21.03
N PHE A 50 -1.39 15.36 -21.86
CA PHE A 50 -0.43 15.20 -22.95
C PHE A 50 -0.91 15.85 -24.27
N GLY A 51 -2.05 16.52 -24.23
CA GLY A 51 -2.72 17.17 -25.34
C GLY A 51 -3.49 16.19 -26.24
N ASN A 52 -4.14 16.75 -27.26
CA ASN A 52 -5.03 16.00 -28.14
C ASN A 52 -4.31 15.15 -29.21
N ARG A 53 -2.98 15.27 -29.34
CA ARG A 53 -2.21 14.64 -30.43
C ARG A 53 -0.82 14.22 -29.96
N VAL A 54 -0.72 13.00 -29.46
CA VAL A 54 0.56 12.31 -29.24
C VAL A 54 0.94 11.58 -30.53
N GLY A 55 1.98 12.05 -31.20
CA GLY A 55 2.46 11.44 -32.43
C GLY A 55 3.43 10.31 -32.12
N VAL A 56 3.12 9.08 -32.51
CA VAL A 56 3.96 7.89 -32.21
C VAL A 56 5.43 8.06 -32.60
N LYS A 57 5.74 8.76 -33.70
CA LYS A 57 7.12 9.04 -34.16
C LYS A 57 7.87 10.09 -33.32
N LYS A 58 7.20 10.71 -32.35
CA LYS A 58 7.73 11.74 -31.45
C LYS A 58 7.77 11.29 -30.00
N VAL A 59 7.36 10.04 -29.71
CA VAL A 59 7.45 9.47 -28.37
C VAL A 59 8.88 8.97 -28.18
N ASP A 60 9.74 9.84 -27.65
CA ASP A 60 11.18 9.61 -27.43
C ASP A 60 11.58 9.69 -25.94
N GLY A 61 10.60 9.84 -25.05
CA GLY A 61 10.80 10.05 -23.60
C GLY A 61 11.09 11.49 -23.19
N VAL A 62 11.23 12.44 -24.13
CA VAL A 62 11.56 13.85 -23.85
C VAL A 62 10.52 14.82 -24.41
N ASN A 63 10.06 14.61 -25.65
CA ASN A 63 9.17 15.55 -26.37
C ASN A 63 7.83 15.83 -25.67
N TYR A 64 7.35 14.88 -24.86
CA TYR A 64 6.06 14.96 -24.19
C TYR A 64 6.18 15.01 -22.66
N LEU A 65 7.36 15.35 -22.12
CA LEU A 65 7.52 15.52 -20.67
C LEU A 65 6.52 16.55 -20.14
N GLN A 66 5.71 16.11 -19.17
CA GLN A 66 4.75 16.95 -18.47
C GLN A 66 5.12 17.06 -17.00
N VAL A 67 4.89 18.24 -16.43
CA VAL A 67 5.01 18.43 -14.98
C VAL A 67 3.74 17.90 -14.32
N MET A 68 3.90 16.93 -13.43
CA MET A 68 2.82 16.45 -12.58
C MET A 68 2.62 17.43 -11.41
N ASN A 69 1.70 18.38 -11.59
CA ASN A 69 1.50 19.47 -10.64
C ASN A 69 0.54 19.08 -9.51
N TYR A 70 1.03 18.30 -8.54
CA TYR A 70 0.29 17.99 -7.31
C TYR A 70 0.69 18.96 -6.18
N GLN A 71 -0.23 19.17 -5.24
CA GLN A 71 0.03 19.96 -4.03
C GLN A 71 -0.16 19.08 -2.81
N ILE A 72 0.76 19.15 -1.85
CA ILE A 72 0.62 18.46 -0.56
C ILE A 72 0.35 19.53 0.50
N LYS A 73 -0.71 19.34 1.28
CA LYS A 73 -1.01 20.18 2.45
C LYS A 73 -1.13 19.29 3.68
N CYS A 74 -0.24 19.49 4.63
CA CYS A 74 -0.24 18.80 5.93
C CYS A 74 -0.57 19.78 7.05
N ASP A 75 -0.94 19.23 8.20
CA ASP A 75 -0.97 19.99 9.45
C ASP A 75 0.39 20.66 9.73
N PRO A 76 0.44 21.90 10.26
CA PRO A 76 1.70 22.60 10.53
C PRO A 76 2.66 21.87 11.48
N SER A 77 2.18 20.90 12.26
CA SER A 77 3.01 20.05 13.12
C SER A 77 3.83 19.02 12.35
N VAL A 78 3.53 18.76 11.07
CA VAL A 78 4.27 17.82 10.22
C VAL A 78 5.40 18.53 9.49
N SER A 79 6.62 18.04 9.68
CA SER A 79 7.77 18.47 8.88
C SER A 79 7.78 17.73 7.54
N ALA A 80 7.98 18.47 6.44
CA ALA A 80 8.10 17.89 5.10
C ALA A 80 9.27 16.88 4.96
N ARG A 81 10.24 16.91 5.88
CA ARG A 81 11.36 15.95 5.91
C ARG A 81 10.96 14.54 6.37
N ASP A 82 9.77 14.41 6.94
CA ASP A 82 9.28 13.16 7.52
C ASP A 82 8.30 12.44 6.57
N MET A 83 8.26 12.86 5.30
CA MET A 83 7.32 12.35 4.30
C MET A 83 8.02 11.57 3.20
N THR A 84 7.42 10.45 2.81
CA THR A 84 7.73 9.73 1.58
C THR A 84 6.54 9.84 0.63
N LEU A 85 6.82 9.97 -0.67
CA LEU A 85 5.80 9.86 -1.70
C LEU A 85 5.84 8.44 -2.26
N GLU A 86 4.67 7.88 -2.52
CA GLU A 86 4.52 6.60 -3.19
C GLU A 86 3.53 6.78 -4.34
N ILE A 87 3.81 6.13 -5.47
CA ILE A 87 2.94 6.12 -6.63
C ILE A 87 2.63 4.66 -6.93
N MET A 88 1.36 4.33 -6.82
CA MET A 88 0.84 2.99 -7.07
C MET A 88 0.24 2.94 -8.47
N GLY A 89 0.53 1.86 -9.19
CA GLY A 89 0.00 1.62 -10.53
C GLY A 89 0.42 0.25 -11.04
N THR A 90 -0.12 -0.16 -12.18
CA THR A 90 0.39 -1.35 -12.88
C THR A 90 1.63 -0.96 -13.67
N PRO A 91 2.82 -1.47 -13.33
CA PRO A 91 4.03 -1.19 -14.09
C PRO A 91 3.95 -1.80 -15.48
N ALA A 92 4.61 -1.17 -16.45
CA ALA A 92 4.85 -1.77 -17.75
C ALA A 92 5.92 -2.86 -17.64
N ASP A 93 5.76 -3.97 -18.37
CA ASP A 93 6.68 -5.11 -18.30
C ASP A 93 8.14 -4.77 -18.68
N TYR A 94 8.33 -3.67 -19.41
CA TYR A 94 9.62 -3.19 -19.91
C TYR A 94 10.18 -1.99 -19.15
N ASP A 95 9.41 -1.38 -18.23
CA ASP A 95 9.88 -0.26 -17.41
C ASP A 95 9.11 -0.19 -16.07
N PRO A 96 9.74 -0.52 -14.94
CA PRO A 96 9.09 -0.53 -13.62
C PRO A 96 8.77 0.87 -13.07
N ALA A 97 9.29 1.93 -13.70
CA ALA A 97 8.93 3.32 -13.39
C ALA A 97 7.83 3.86 -14.30
N ALA A 98 7.32 3.06 -15.24
CA ALA A 98 6.27 3.45 -16.16
C ALA A 98 4.94 2.79 -15.83
N VAL A 99 3.90 3.60 -15.72
CA VAL A 99 2.53 3.11 -15.57
C VAL A 99 2.03 2.66 -16.93
N SER A 100 1.53 1.41 -16.99
CA SER A 100 0.97 0.85 -18.21
C SER A 100 -0.25 1.65 -18.67
N SER A 101 -0.35 1.87 -19.99
CA SER A 101 -1.52 2.50 -20.60
C SER A 101 -2.45 1.45 -21.22
N ASP A 102 -3.60 1.89 -21.71
CA ASP A 102 -4.51 1.06 -22.50
C ASP A 102 -4.04 0.84 -23.95
N VAL A 103 -2.92 1.45 -24.35
CA VAL A 103 -2.29 1.30 -25.66
C VAL A 103 -1.09 0.37 -25.56
N THR A 104 -1.08 -0.68 -26.40
CA THR A 104 0.03 -1.64 -26.49
C THR A 104 1.35 -0.93 -26.77
N ASP A 105 2.41 -1.35 -26.06
CA ASP A 105 3.78 -0.82 -26.16
C ASP A 105 3.91 0.69 -25.85
N LEU A 106 2.92 1.28 -25.17
CA LEU A 106 2.97 2.65 -24.68
C LEU A 106 2.72 2.68 -23.16
N ALA A 107 3.60 3.38 -22.45
CA ALA A 107 3.49 3.59 -21.01
C ALA A 107 3.95 5.00 -20.64
N ILE A 108 3.55 5.47 -19.46
CA ILE A 108 3.90 6.80 -18.94
C ILE A 108 4.95 6.63 -17.85
N GLN A 109 6.20 6.98 -18.14
CA GLN A 109 7.27 6.96 -17.16
C GLN A 109 7.11 8.12 -16.18
N ILE A 110 7.08 7.81 -14.88
CA ILE A 110 7.10 8.82 -13.83
C ILE A 110 8.55 9.14 -13.48
N GLN A 111 8.85 10.42 -13.32
CA GLN A 111 10.19 10.88 -12.96
C GLN A 111 10.13 11.84 -11.77
N GLN A 112 11.11 11.72 -10.89
CA GLN A 112 11.38 12.70 -9.84
C GLN A 112 12.75 13.32 -10.10
N ASN A 113 12.78 14.63 -10.35
CA ASN A 113 14.00 15.37 -10.68
C ASN A 113 14.76 14.78 -11.88
N GLY A 114 14.04 14.27 -12.89
CA GLY A 114 14.61 13.65 -14.09
C GLY A 114 15.09 12.20 -13.90
N VAL A 115 14.89 11.61 -12.71
CA VAL A 115 15.22 10.22 -12.43
C VAL A 115 13.95 9.39 -12.45
N PRO A 116 13.91 8.22 -13.12
CA PRO A 116 12.77 7.33 -13.09
C PRO A 116 12.35 6.98 -11.66
N PHE A 117 11.07 7.20 -11.34
CA PHE A 117 10.48 6.92 -10.03
C PHE A 117 9.79 5.55 -10.09
N VAL A 118 10.43 4.55 -9.48
CA VAL A 118 9.93 3.17 -9.50
C VAL A 118 8.61 3.08 -8.74
N LEU A 119 7.63 2.42 -9.34
CA LEU A 119 6.31 2.17 -8.75
C LEU A 119 6.40 1.09 -7.67
N ASN A 120 5.51 1.16 -6.66
CA ASN A 120 5.38 0.12 -5.62
C ASN A 120 4.40 -0.98 -6.02
#